data_AF-A0A2V6BV90-F1
#
_entry.id   AF-A0A2V6BV90-F1
#
_cell.length_a   1.000
_cell.length_b   1.000
_cell.length_c   1.000
_cell.angle_alpha   90.00
_cell.angle_beta   90.00
_cell.angle_gamma   90.00
#
_symmetry.space_group_name_H-M   'P 1'
#
loop_
_entity.id
_entity.type
_entity.pdbx_description
1 polymer ?
#
loop_
_entity_poly.entity_id
_entity_poly.type
_entity_poly.pdbx_seq_one_letter_code
_entity_poly.pdbx_strand_id
1 'polypeptide(L)'
;MSNDPGLTELLGQLSYEKKEYPRAVQLLQESARQQPLDANSLFYLGMSQLQARQTAEGRGALNQALAGGLEEPLATEAKRALADIQKE
;
A
#
# COMPACT_ATOMS: atom_id res chain seq x y z
N MET A 1 -7.08 18.56 15.98
CA MET A 1 -6.05 17.50 15.91
C MET A 1 -5.53 17.54 14.49
N SER A 2 -4.32 18.07 14.29
CA SER A 2 -3.74 18.22 12.96
C SER A 2 -3.51 16.84 12.37
N ASN A 3 -4.26 16.50 11.32
CA ASN A 3 -4.10 15.26 10.58
C ASN A 3 -2.86 15.44 9.70
N ASP A 4 -1.68 15.30 10.29
CA ASP A 4 -0.43 15.34 9.56
C ASP A 4 -0.39 14.10 8.66
N PRO A 5 -0.46 14.26 7.33
CA PRO A 5 -0.60 13.12 6.45
C PRO A 5 0.66 12.24 6.47
N GLY A 6 1.83 12.78 6.84
CA GLY A 6 3.03 11.98 7.07
C GLY A 6 2.92 11.10 8.32
N LEU A 7 2.29 11.60 9.38
CA LEU A 7 2.02 10.79 10.57
C LEU A 7 1.00 9.68 10.28
N THR A 8 -0.06 10.00 9.54
CA THR A 8 -1.09 9.01 9.16
C THR A 8 -0.51 7.94 8.24
N GLU A 9 0.38 8.31 7.33
CA GLU A 9 1.13 7.38 6.48
C GLU A 9 1.99 6.40 7.30
N LEU A 10 2.82 6.92 8.22
CA LEU A 10 3.65 6.09 9.10
C LEU A 10 2.83 5.14 9.97
N LEU A 11 1.68 5.60 10.47
CA LEU A 11 0.74 4.75 11.19
C LEU A 11 0.17 3.65 10.30
N GLY A 12 -0.13 3.97 9.03
CA GLY A 12 -0.59 3.00 8.04
C GLY A 12 0.45 1.91 7.78
N GLN A 13 1.71 2.29 7.57
CA GLN A 13 2.83 1.36 7.41
C GLN A 13 3.01 0.48 8.66
N LEU A 14 2.98 1.07 9.86
CA LEU A 14 3.07 0.31 11.11
C LEU A 14 1.90 -0.67 11.28
N SER A 15 0.69 -0.27 10.90
CA SER A 15 -0.47 -1.16 10.92
C SER A 15 -0.31 -2.33 9.95
N TYR A 16 0.34 -2.14 8.79
CA TYR A 16 0.68 -3.24 7.89
C TYR A 16 1.63 -4.24 8.55
N GLU A 17 2.70 -3.77 9.19
CA GLU A 17 3.65 -4.61 9.92
C GLU A 17 2.97 -5.40 11.06
N LYS A 18 1.96 -4.80 11.70
CA LYS A 18 1.13 -5.45 12.72
C LYS A 18 0.08 -6.41 12.14
N LYS A 19 0.02 -6.58 10.82
CA LYS A 19 -1.01 -7.36 10.11
C LYS A 19 -2.42 -6.83 10.31
N GLU A 20 -2.56 -5.57 10.71
CA GLU A 20 -3.82 -4.84 10.84
C GLU A 20 -4.24 -4.30 9.46
N TYR A 21 -4.32 -5.17 8.44
CA TYR A 21 -4.46 -4.76 7.05
C TYR A 21 -5.65 -3.83 6.77
N PRO A 22 -6.87 -4.07 7.30
CA PRO A 22 -7.99 -3.15 7.09
C PRO A 22 -7.71 -1.74 7.63
N ARG A 23 -6.99 -1.64 8.75
CA ARG A 23 -6.62 -0.36 9.35
C ARG A 23 -5.52 0.31 8.55
N ALA A 24 -4.53 -0.45 8.09
CA ALA A 24 -3.48 0.06 7.21
C ALA A 24 -4.07 0.66 5.92
N VAL A 25 -5.05 -0.03 5.30
CA VAL A 25 -5.79 0.50 4.15
C VAL A 25 -6.47 1.82 4.48
N GLN A 26 -7.20 1.90 5.59
CA GLN A 26 -7.90 3.14 5.98
C GLN A 26 -6.93 4.32 6.17
N LEU A 27 -5.85 4.10 6.93
CA LEU A 27 -4.87 5.15 7.22
C LEU A 27 -4.13 5.61 5.96
N LEU A 28 -3.67 4.69 5.11
CA LEU A 28 -2.97 5.04 3.88
C LEU A 28 -3.90 5.73 2.87
N GLN A 29 -5.16 5.30 2.76
CA GLN A 29 -6.15 5.99 1.93
C GLN A 29 -6.49 7.38 2.46
N GLU A 30 -6.50 7.56 3.79
CA GLU A 30 -6.71 8.88 4.39
C GLU A 30 -5.54 9.83 4.11
N SER A 31 -4.30 9.34 4.24
CA SER A 31 -3.11 10.09 3.83
C SER A 31 -3.16 10.45 2.35
N ALA A 32 -3.51 9.48 1.48
CA ALA A 32 -3.64 9.65 0.03
C ALA A 32 -4.63 10.76 -0.40
N ARG A 33 -5.64 11.05 0.43
CA ARG A 33 -6.62 12.12 0.18
C ARG A 33 -6.06 13.51 0.45
N GLN A 34 -5.07 13.62 1.32
CA GLN A 34 -4.45 14.88 1.72
C GLN A 34 -3.19 15.16 0.90
N GLN A 35 -2.38 14.13 0.66
CA GLN A 35 -1.19 14.20 -0.17
C GLN A 35 -1.06 12.95 -1.05
N PRO A 36 -0.47 13.07 -2.26
CA PRO A 36 -0.12 11.89 -3.04
C PRO A 36 0.82 10.97 -2.23
N LEU A 37 0.51 9.68 -2.21
CA LEU A 37 1.41 8.68 -1.62
C LEU A 37 2.64 8.49 -2.49
N ASP A 38 3.79 8.29 -1.84
CA ASP A 38 5.01 7.86 -2.51
C ASP A 38 4.94 6.38 -2.93
N ALA A 39 5.94 5.91 -3.68
CA ALA A 39 5.97 4.54 -4.17
C ALA A 39 5.93 3.50 -3.04
N ASN A 40 6.60 3.76 -1.92
CA ASN A 40 6.63 2.86 -0.76
C ASN A 40 5.26 2.77 -0.08
N SER A 41 4.59 3.89 0.13
CA SER A 41 3.27 3.90 0.76
C SER A 41 2.19 3.32 -0.16
N LEU A 42 2.31 3.49 -1.47
CA LEU A 42 1.50 2.77 -2.45
C LEU A 42 1.73 1.26 -2.39
N PHE A 43 2.97 0.81 -2.18
CA PHE A 43 3.27 -0.60 -1.97
C PHE A 43 2.57 -1.15 -0.72
N TYR A 44 2.71 -0.49 0.43
CA TYR A 44 2.05 -0.91 1.67
C TYR A 44 0.53 -0.89 1.55
N LEU A 45 -0.03 0.10 0.85
CA LEU A 45 -1.46 0.16 0.56
C LEU A 45 -1.88 -1.04 -0.28
N GLY A 46 -1.15 -1.32 -1.36
CA GLY A 46 -1.43 -2.43 -2.26
C GLY A 46 -1.37 -3.79 -1.57
N MET A 47 -0.32 -4.06 -0.81
CA MET A 47 -0.18 -5.31 -0.05
C MET A 47 -1.27 -5.45 1.02
N SER A 48 -1.59 -4.37 1.74
CA SER A 48 -2.69 -4.36 2.72
C SER A 48 -4.04 -4.67 2.06
N GLN A 49 -4.30 -4.10 0.88
CA GLN A 49 -5.52 -4.35 0.12
C GLN A 49 -5.61 -5.80 -0.34
N LEU A 50 -4.53 -6.40 -0.86
CA LEU A 50 -4.49 -7.82 -1.22
C LEU A 50 -4.84 -8.71 -0.02
N GLN A 51 -4.22 -8.44 1.14
CA GLN A 51 -4.50 -9.20 2.38
C GLN A 51 -5.93 -8.98 2.89
N ALA A 52 -6.51 -7.81 2.64
CA ALA A 52 -7.91 -7.49 2.95
C ALA A 52 -8.91 -8.01 1.89
N ARG A 53 -8.48 -8.85 0.94
CA ARG A 53 -9.27 -9.38 -0.19
C ARG A 53 -9.79 -8.30 -1.15
N GLN A 54 -9.18 -7.13 -1.16
CA GLN A 54 -9.44 -6.04 -2.11
C GLN A 54 -8.48 -6.18 -3.29
N THR A 55 -8.59 -7.29 -4.02
CA THR A 55 -7.58 -7.69 -5.01
C THR A 55 -7.46 -6.70 -6.17
N ALA A 56 -8.57 -6.12 -6.63
CA ALA A 56 -8.59 -5.17 -7.74
C ALA A 56 -7.88 -3.86 -7.37
N GLU A 57 -8.19 -3.32 -6.20
CA GLU A 57 -7.58 -2.12 -5.65
C GLU A 57 -6.11 -2.35 -5.35
N GLY A 58 -5.78 -3.47 -4.70
CA GLY A 58 -4.40 -3.82 -4.35
C GLY A 58 -3.52 -3.97 -5.59
N ARG A 59 -4.05 -4.59 -6.65
CA ARG A 59 -3.37 -4.64 -7.95
C ARG A 59 -3.11 -3.25 -8.52
N GLY A 60 -4.09 -2.35 -8.42
CA GLY A 60 -3.95 -0.96 -8.86
C GLY A 60 -2.82 -0.24 -8.12
N ALA A 61 -2.84 -0.28 -6.80
CA ALA A 61 -1.86 0.38 -5.96
C ALA A 61 -0.43 -0.17 -6.17
N LEU A 62 -0.26 -1.48 -6.27
CA LEU A 62 1.07 -2.09 -6.56
C LEU A 62 1.61 -1.70 -7.95
N ASN A 63 0.75 -1.62 -8.97
CA ASN A 63 1.17 -1.14 -10.28
C ASN A 63 1.58 0.34 -10.24
N GLN A 64 0.85 1.17 -9.49
CA GLN A 64 1.22 2.58 -9.30
C GLN A 64 2.54 2.73 -8.55
N ALA A 65 2.77 1.91 -7.51
CA ALA A 65 4.04 1.89 -6.79
C ALA A 65 5.21 1.58 -7.73
N LEU A 66 5.09 0.52 -8.53
CA LEU A 66 6.11 0.14 -9.52
C LEU A 66 6.35 1.22 -10.57
N ALA A 67 5.28 1.85 -11.08
CA ALA A 67 5.38 2.96 -12.03
C ALA A 67 6.01 4.22 -11.39
N GLY A 68 5.82 4.41 -10.09
CA GLY A 68 6.39 5.49 -9.29
C GLY A 68 7.86 5.30 -8.90
N GLY A 69 8.52 4.24 -9.38
CA GLY A 69 9.92 3.99 -9.10
C GLY A 69 10.17 3.27 -7.78
N LEU A 70 9.23 2.42 -7.32
CA LEU A 70 9.43 1.56 -6.16
C LEU A 70 10.79 0.85 -6.24
N GLU A 71 11.57 0.97 -5.16
CA GLU A 71 12.92 0.41 -5.11
C GLU A 71 12.93 -1.04 -4.62
N GLU A 72 14.04 -1.73 -4.88
CA GLU A 72 14.26 -3.07 -4.36
C GLU A 72 14.57 -3.02 -2.84
N PRO A 73 14.11 -3.99 -2.03
CA PRO A 73 13.49 -5.26 -2.43
C PRO A 73 11.96 -5.21 -2.63
N LEU A 74 11.32 -4.08 -2.33
CA LEU A 74 9.86 -3.95 -2.36
C LEU A 74 9.30 -4.14 -3.78
N ALA A 75 10.02 -3.66 -4.80
CA ALA A 75 9.62 -3.86 -6.19
C ALA A 75 9.59 -5.33 -6.63
N THR A 76 10.55 -6.15 -6.20
CA THR A 76 10.49 -7.61 -6.44
C THR A 76 9.29 -8.23 -5.73
N GLU A 77 9.02 -7.84 -4.50
CA GLU A 77 7.86 -8.35 -3.74
C GLU A 77 6.53 -7.97 -4.41
N ALA A 78 6.39 -6.71 -4.83
CA ALA A 78 5.21 -6.22 -5.55
C ALA A 78 4.96 -7.01 -6.84
N LYS A 79 6.00 -7.23 -7.64
CA LYS A 79 5.91 -8.01 -8.89
C LYS A 79 5.51 -9.46 -8.62
N ARG A 80 6.03 -10.07 -7.55
CA ARG A 80 5.64 -11.43 -7.15
C ARG A 80 4.18 -11.50 -6.75
N ALA A 81 3.73 -10.60 -5.88
CA ALA A 81 2.34 -10.53 -5.45
C ALA A 81 1.39 -10.34 -6.64
N LEU A 82 1.75 -9.47 -7.59
CA LEU A 82 1.00 -9.26 -8.83
C LEU A 82 0.96 -10.50 -9.73
N ALA A 83 2.04 -11.28 -9.80
CA ALA A 83 2.08 -12.51 -10.58
C ALA A 83 1.26 -13.63 -9.94
N ASP A 84 1.18 -13.68 -8.61
CA ASP A 84 0.41 -14.69 -7.90
C ASP A 84 -1.10 -14.47 -8.08
N ILE A 85 -1.58 -13.23 -7.94
CA ILE A 85 -3.01 -12.91 -8.15
C ILE A 85 -3.46 -13.03 -9.61
N GLN A 86 -2.54 -13.08 -10.58
CA GLN A 86 -2.88 -13.31 -11.99
C GLN A 86 -3.11 -14.80 -12.31
N LYS A 87 -2.70 -15.70 -11.40
CA LYS A 87 -2.82 -17.15 -11.57
C LYS A 87 -4.05 -17.74 -10.86
N GLU A 88 -4.69 -16.99 -9.97
CA GLU A 88 -6.01 -17.29 -9.40
C GLU A 88 -7.14 -17.02 -10.40
#